data_AF-A0A3P8IVQ7-F1
#
_entry.id   AF-A0A3P8IVQ7-F1
#
_cell.length_a   1.000
_cell.length_b   1.000
_cell.length_c   1.000
_cell.angle_alpha   90.00
_cell.angle_beta   90.00
_cell.angle_gamma   90.00
#
_symmetry.space_group_name_H-M   'P 1'
#
loop_
_entity.id
_entity.type
_entity.pdbx_description
1 polymer ?
#
loop_
_entity_poly.entity_id
_entity_poly.type
_entity_poly.pdbx_seq_one_letter_code
_entity_poly.pdbx_strand_id
1 'polypeptide(L)' 'MMQELLRDAWLNTGTTLLFVTHDVEEALFLADRILIMSAKPGKIVEEIVLPFWPGARYRDAL' A
#
# COMPACT_ATOMS: atom_id res chain seq x y z
N MET A 1 14.33 2.12 8.02
CA MET A 1 13.17 2.00 8.96
C MET A 1 12.33 0.77 8.59
N MET A 2 11.42 0.30 9.46
CA MET A 2 10.63 -0.93 9.24
C MET A 2 9.85 -0.95 7.90
N GLN A 3 9.40 0.21 7.43
CA GLN A 3 8.68 0.36 6.17
C GLN A 3 9.56 0.05 4.94
N GLU A 4 10.85 0.36 4.97
CA GLU A 4 11.79 0.06 3.87
C GLU A 4 12.07 -1.44 3.77
N LEU A 5 12.21 -2.12 4.92
CA LEU A 5 12.43 -3.56 4.97
C LEU A 5 11.24 -4.33 4.39
N LEU A 6 10.01 -3.92 4.73
CA LEU A 6 8.79 -4.51 4.18
C LEU A 6 8.67 -4.27 2.67
N ARG A 7 9.04 -3.06 2.21
CA ARG A 7 9.09 -2.72 0.77
C ARG A 7 10.07 -3.61 0.01
N ASP A 8 11.29 -3.78 0.52
CA ASP A 8 12.32 -4.58 -0.14
C ASP A 8 11.98 -6.09 -0.15
N ALA A 9 11.42 -6.61 0.94
CA ALA A 9 10.94 -8.00 1.00
C ALA A 9 9.80 -8.26 0.00
N TRP A 10 8.90 -7.31 -0.17
CA TRP A 10 7.82 -7.42 -1.14
C TRP A 10 8.31 -7.41 -2.60
N LEU A 11 9.19 -6.46 -2.96
CA LEU A 11 9.79 -6.39 -4.30
C LEU A 11 10.51 -7.69 -4.68
N ASN A 12 11.17 -8.34 -3.72
CA ASN A 12 11.91 -9.58 -3.96
C ASN A 12 11.02 -10.84 -4.02
N THR A 13 9.80 -10.80 -3.49
CA THR A 13 8.94 -11.99 -3.37
C THR A 13 7.76 -12.00 -4.34
N GLY A 14 7.39 -10.85 -4.91
CA GLY A 14 6.22 -10.73 -5.79
C GLY A 14 4.88 -11.06 -5.11
N THR A 15 4.86 -11.05 -3.78
CA THR A 15 3.67 -11.39 -2.98
C THR A 15 2.68 -10.22 -2.95
N THR A 16 1.43 -10.44 -2.55
CA THR A 16 0.50 -9.32 -2.31
C THR A 16 0.60 -8.91 -0.85
N LEU A 17 0.93 -7.64 -0.57
CA LEU A 17 1.02 -7.10 0.79
C LEU A 17 -0.25 -6.30 1.15
N LEU A 18 -0.87 -6.63 2.29
CA LEU A 18 -1.96 -5.83 2.86
C LEU A 18 -1.44 -5.13 4.12
N PHE A 19 -1.36 -3.80 4.08
CA PHE A 19 -0.96 -2.98 5.22
C PHE A 19 -2.18 -2.24 5.78
N VAL A 20 -2.31 -2.23 7.12
CA VAL A 20 -3.39 -1.54 7.82
C VAL A 20 -2.75 -0.49 8.73
N THR A 21 -3.06 0.78 8.48
CA THR A 21 -2.59 1.90 9.28
C THR A 21 -3.72 2.90 9.51
N HIS A 22 -3.53 3.75 10.51
CA HIS A 22 -4.38 4.91 10.78
C HIS A 22 -3.74 6.21 10.27
N ASP A 23 -2.52 6.14 9.73
CA ASP A 23 -1.77 7.27 9.19
C ASP A 23 -1.94 7.35 7.66
N VAL A 24 -2.36 8.52 7.18
CA VAL A 24 -2.59 8.77 5.75
C VAL A 24 -1.28 8.87 4.98
N GLU A 25 -0.22 9.43 5.56
CA GLU A 25 1.07 9.59 4.88
C GLU A 25 1.71 8.22 4.60
N GLU A 26 1.63 7.29 5.56
CA GLU A 26 2.11 5.92 5.39
C GLU A 26 1.37 5.20 4.26
N ALA A 27 0.04 5.37 4.17
CA ALA A 27 -0.78 4.75 3.14
C ALA A 27 -0.43 5.28 1.74
N LEU A 28 -0.25 6.60 1.61
CA LEU A 28 0.13 7.24 0.34
C LEU A 28 1.55 6.86 -0.11
N PHE A 29 2.47 6.62 0.83
CA PHE A 29 3.85 6.27 0.50
C PHE A 29 3.99 4.81 0.04
N LEU A 30 3.24 3.88 0.64
CA LEU A 30 3.44 2.45 0.44
C LEU A 30 2.50 1.83 -0.60
N ALA A 31 1.25 2.27 -0.67
CA ALA A 31 0.21 1.55 -1.39
C ALA A 31 0.04 1.99 -2.84
N ASP A 32 -0.26 1.03 -3.72
CA ASP A 32 -0.81 1.29 -5.07
C ASP A 32 -2.33 1.50 -5.03
N ARG A 33 -2.99 0.92 -4.01
CA ARG A 33 -4.43 0.96 -3.75
C ARG A 33 -4.70 1.18 -2.27
N ILE A 34 -5.55 2.14 -1.96
CA ILE A 34 -5.98 2.46 -0.58
C ILE A 34 -7.46 2.07 -0.44
N LEU A 35 -7.76 1.27 0.60
CA LEU A 35 -9.13 0.94 1.00
C LEU A 35 -9.47 1.70 2.28
N ILE A 36 -10.48 2.57 2.23
CA ILE A 36 -10.93 3.32 3.39
C ILE A 36 -11.98 2.49 4.13
N MET A 37 -11.79 2.34 5.44
CA MET A 37 -12.73 1.65 6.31
C MET A 37 -13.56 2.65 7.13
N SER A 38 -14.87 2.44 7.20
CA SER A 38 -15.72 3.18 8.14
C SER A 38 -15.40 2.82 9.59
N ALA A 39 -15.67 3.76 10.50
CA ALA A 39 -15.80 3.43 11.90
C ALA A 39 -16.93 2.39 12.12
N LYS A 40 -16.92 1.73 13.29
CA LYS A 40 -17.82 0.61 13.67
C LYS A 40 -19.24 0.70 13.06
N PRO A 41 -19.72 -0.36 12.38
CA PRO A 41 -19.00 -1.58 12.00
C PRO A 41 -18.00 -1.32 10.86
N GLY A 42 -16.80 -1.90 10.94
CA GLY A 42 -15.74 -1.70 9.94
C GLY A 42 -16.16 -2.26 8.58
N LYS A 43 -16.48 -1.37 7.64
CA LYS A 43 -16.82 -1.70 6.25
C LYS A 43 -15.90 -0.92 5.33
N ILE A 44 -15.52 -1.51 4.20
CA ILE A 44 -14.87 -0.76 3.13
C ILE A 44 -15.92 0.19 2.57
N VAL A 45 -15.63 1.49 2.61
CA VAL A 45 -16.52 2.53 2.11
C VAL A 45 -16.01 3.17 0.84
N GLU A 46 -14.71 3.08 0.59
CA GLU A 46 -14.08 3.66 -0.59
C GLU A 46 -12.82 2.89 -0.99
N GLU A 47 -12.57 2.86 -2.28
CA GLU A 47 -11.31 2.41 -2.88
C GLU A 47 -10.71 3.54 -3.70
N ILE A 48 -9.44 3.84 -3.45
CA ILE A 48 -8.66 4.83 -4.17
C ILE A 48 -7.49 4.12 -4.83
N VAL A 49 -7.41 4.20 -6.16
CA VAL A 49 -6.26 3.73 -6.93
C VAL A 49 -5.33 4.92 -7.17
N LEU A 50 -4.06 4.81 -6.77
CA LEU A 50 -3.11 5.90 -6.89
C LEU A 50 -2.39 5.86 -8.26
N PRO A 51 -2.65 6.82 -9.17
CA PRO A 51 -2.12 6.77 -10.54
C PRO A 51 -0.62 7.08 -10.62
N PHE A 52 -0.02 7.58 -9.54
CA PHE A 52 1.38 7.98 -9.46
C PHE A 52 2.21 7.09 -8.53
N TRP A 53 1.71 5.89 -8.19
CA TRP A 53 2.38 5.02 -7.23
C TRP A 53 3.83 4.68 -7.66
N PRO A 54 4.86 5.06 -6.87
CA PRO A 54 6.26 4.94 -7.29
C PRO A 54 6.74 3.51 -7.48
N GLY A 55 6.12 2.53 -6.81
CA GLY A 55 6.51 1.13 -6.92
C GLY A 55 6.19 0.49 -8.28
N ALA A 56 5.35 1.12 -9.12
CA ALA A 56 5.11 0.68 -10.49
C ALA A 56 6.41 0.69 -11.32
N ARG A 57 7.27 1.71 -11.11
CA ARG A 57 8.59 1.79 -11.73
C ARG A 57 9.52 0.63 -11.38
N TYR A 58 9.29 -0.06 -10.26
CA TYR A 58 10.11 -1.19 -9.84
C TYR A 58 9.59 -2.52 -10.40
N ARG A 59 8.30 -2.63 -10.71
CA ARG A 59 7.74 -3.81 -11.41
C ARG A 59 8.22 -3.91 -12.85
N ASP A 60 8.43 -2.77 -13.52
CA ASP A 60 8.91 -2.72 -14.91
C ASP A 60 10.43 -2.91 -15.04
N ALA A 61 11.15 -2.99 -13.91
CA ALA A 61 12.59 -3.19 -13.85
C ALA A 61 13.01 -4.66 -13.60
N LEU A 62 12.04 -5.59 -13.60
CA LEU A 62 12.19 -7.04 -13.51
C LEU A 62 11.64 -7.71 -14.77
#